data_AF-A0AAV5YVA9-F1
#
_entry.id   AF-A0AAV5YVA9-F1
#
_cell.length_a   1.000
_cell.length_b   1.000
_cell.length_c   1.000
_cell.angle_alpha   90.00
_cell.angle_beta   90.00
_cell.angle_gamma   90.00
#
_symmetry.space_group_name_H-M   'P 1'
#
loop_
_entity.id
_entity.type
_entity.pdbx_description
1 polymer ?
#
loop_
_entity_poly.entity_id
_entity_poly.type
_entity_poly.pdbx_seq_one_letter_code
_entity_poly.pdbx_strand_id
1 'polypeptide(L)'
;MARATTGASELERQGLGYVLDAHYGAAIPFLRTALEQRPDAPALRALLAEALHGHAGQLRAEGLSAEGDRLAAESRAPREGGRTEPVSRPPEPGNGRSVR
;
A
#
# COMPACT_ATOMS: atom_id res chain seq x y z
N MET A 1 9.54 -15.63 -27.20
CA MET A 1 9.26 -15.02 -25.88
C MET A 1 7.79 -15.18 -25.57
N ALA A 2 7.42 -16.21 -24.81
CA ALA A 2 6.02 -16.49 -24.47
C ALA A 2 5.54 -15.46 -23.44
N ARG A 3 4.65 -14.56 -23.86
CA ARG A 3 3.82 -13.79 -22.94
C ARG A 3 2.92 -14.78 -22.23
N ALA A 4 3.24 -15.11 -20.99
CA ALA A 4 2.29 -15.74 -20.10
C ALA A 4 1.20 -14.70 -19.83
N THR A 5 0.13 -14.74 -20.63
CA THR A 5 -1.16 -14.16 -20.28
C THR A 5 -1.73 -15.00 -19.14
N THR A 6 -1.08 -14.95 -17.99
CA THR A 6 -1.55 -15.65 -16.81
C THR A 6 -2.72 -14.83 -16.30
N GLY A 7 -3.91 -15.42 -16.38
CA GLY A 7 -5.11 -14.90 -15.77
C GLY A 7 -4.90 -14.57 -14.29
N ALA A 8 -5.93 -13.99 -13.67
CA ALA A 8 -5.85 -13.53 -12.30
C ALA A 8 -5.12 -14.53 -11.39
N SER A 9 -4.15 -14.06 -10.60
CA SER A 9 -3.47 -14.92 -9.63
C SER A 9 -4.50 -15.46 -8.63
N GLU A 10 -4.22 -16.60 -7.97
CA GLU A 10 -5.14 -17.14 -6.96
C GLU A 10 -5.47 -16.10 -5.87
N LEU A 11 -4.46 -15.34 -5.45
CA LEU A 11 -4.60 -14.21 -4.53
C LEU A 11 -5.50 -13.09 -5.05
N GLU A 12 -5.46 -12.80 -6.35
CA GLU A 12 -6.35 -11.80 -6.96
C GLU A 12 -7.79 -12.30 -6.97
N ARG A 13 -8.02 -13.56 -7.35
CA ARG A 13 -9.36 -14.15 -7.33
C ARG A 13 -9.93 -14.19 -5.92
N GLN A 14 -9.12 -14.58 -4.94
CA GLN A 14 -9.52 -14.66 -3.55
C GLN A 14 -9.80 -13.26 -2.97
N GLY A 15 -8.92 -12.29 -3.24
CA GLY A 15 -9.13 -10.90 -2.86
C GLY A 15 -10.39 -10.31 -3.49
N LEU A 16 -10.62 -10.55 -4.77
CA LEU A 16 -11.84 -10.14 -5.48
C LEU A 16 -13.10 -10.77 -4.87
N GLY A 17 -13.07 -12.06 -4.54
CA GLY A 17 -14.19 -12.74 -3.87
C GLY A 17 -14.58 -12.03 -2.58
N TYR A 18 -13.60 -11.73 -1.72
CA TYR A 18 -13.88 -10.99 -0.48
C TYR A 18 -14.41 -9.57 -0.71
N VAL A 19 -13.96 -8.86 -1.75
CA VAL A 19 -14.52 -7.55 -2.12
C VAL A 19 -15.99 -7.68 -2.53
N LEU A 20 -16.33 -8.67 -3.36
CA LEU A 20 -17.70 -8.91 -3.82
C LEU A 20 -18.63 -9.29 -2.67
N ASP A 21 -18.13 -10.04 -1.68
CA ASP A 21 -18.88 -10.38 -0.46
C ASP A 21 -18.86 -9.25 0.60
N ALA A 22 -18.33 -8.05 0.28
CA ALA A 22 -18.17 -6.91 1.19
C ALA A 22 -17.34 -7.21 2.48
N HIS A 23 -16.55 -8.27 2.46
CA HIS A 23 -15.59 -8.63 3.50
C HIS A 23 -14.26 -7.89 3.28
N TYR A 24 -14.33 -6.56 3.24
CA TYR A 24 -13.22 -5.72 2.83
C TYR A 24 -11.95 -5.90 3.69
N GLY A 25 -12.10 -6.07 5.01
CA GLY A 25 -10.98 -6.35 5.92
C GLY A 25 -10.22 -7.62 5.56
N ALA A 26 -10.92 -8.68 5.15
CA ALA A 26 -10.32 -9.93 4.72
C ALA A 26 -9.70 -9.82 3.31
N ALA A 27 -10.24 -8.97 2.43
CA ALA A 27 -9.72 -8.77 1.07
C ALA A 27 -8.34 -8.09 1.02
N ILE A 28 -8.11 -7.10 1.89
CA ILE A 28 -6.91 -6.25 1.91
C ILE A 28 -5.59 -7.05 1.88
N PRO A 29 -5.34 -8.04 2.77
CA PRO A 29 -4.07 -8.78 2.76
C PRO A 29 -3.83 -9.54 1.44
N PHE A 30 -4.85 -10.18 0.86
CA PHE A 30 -4.71 -10.90 -0.41
C PHE A 30 -4.37 -9.95 -1.56
N LEU A 31 -5.06 -8.80 -1.63
CA LEU A 31 -4.85 -7.80 -2.67
C LEU A 31 -3.48 -7.11 -2.52
N ARG A 32 -3.00 -6.87 -1.29
CA ARG A 32 -1.64 -6.36 -1.04
C ARG A 32 -0.57 -7.33 -1.54
N THR A 33 -0.66 -8.61 -1.17
CA THR A 33 0.30 -9.62 -1.63
C THR A 33 0.22 -9.81 -3.15
N ALA A 34 -0.97 -9.78 -3.74
CA ALA A 34 -1.12 -9.83 -5.20
C ALA A 34 -0.45 -8.63 -5.90
N LEU A 35 -0.53 -7.43 -5.30
CA LEU A 35 0.08 -6.21 -5.81
C LEU A 35 1.59 -6.12 -5.54
N GLU A 36 2.13 -6.85 -4.56
CA GLU A 36 3.58 -7.05 -4.40
C GLU A 36 4.15 -7.90 -5.55
N GLN A 37 3.43 -8.94 -5.96
CA GLN A 37 3.84 -9.81 -7.07
C GLN A 37 3.66 -9.14 -8.44
N ARG A 38 2.64 -8.28 -8.58
CA ARG A 38 2.34 -7.56 -9.83
C ARG A 38 2.07 -6.08 -9.52
N PRO A 39 3.12 -5.29 -9.26
CA PRO A 39 2.97 -3.88 -8.90
C PRO A 39 2.30 -3.07 -10.02
N ASP A 40 2.51 -3.42 -11.29
CA ASP A 40 1.95 -2.73 -12.47
C ASP A 40 0.56 -3.21 -12.89
N ALA A 41 -0.22 -3.80 -11.98
CA ALA A 41 -1.60 -4.18 -12.24
C ALA A 41 -2.57 -3.07 -11.77
N PRO A 42 -3.06 -2.17 -12.67
CA PRO A 42 -3.97 -1.10 -12.28
C PRO A 42 -5.30 -1.64 -11.73
N ALA A 43 -5.77 -2.79 -12.22
CA ALA A 43 -6.97 -3.45 -11.70
C ALA A 43 -6.81 -3.86 -10.22
N LEU A 44 -5.65 -4.42 -9.84
CA LEU A 44 -5.36 -4.75 -8.44
C LEU A 44 -5.28 -3.52 -7.54
N ARG A 45 -4.73 -2.41 -8.07
CA ARG A 45 -4.70 -1.13 -7.35
C ARG A 45 -6.12 -0.60 -7.10
N ALA A 46 -6.99 -0.68 -8.11
CA ALA A 46 -8.38 -0.28 -7.98
C ALA A 46 -9.14 -1.15 -6.96
N LEU A 47 -8.98 -2.48 -7.03
CA LEU A 47 -9.60 -3.41 -6.06
C LEU A 47 -9.11 -3.16 -4.63
N LEU A 48 -7.80 -2.91 -4.45
CA LEU A 48 -7.26 -2.60 -3.13
C LEU A 48 -7.81 -1.26 -2.60
N ALA A 49 -7.92 -0.23 -3.44
CA ALA A 49 -8.50 1.04 -3.05
C ALA A 49 -9.98 0.90 -2.66
N GLU A 50 -10.75 0.11 -3.40
CA GLU A 50 -12.14 -0.21 -3.08
C GLU A 50 -12.26 -0.93 -1.74
N ALA A 51 -11.44 -1.96 -1.51
CA ALA A 51 -11.41 -2.67 -0.24
C ALA A 51 -11.04 -1.75 0.94
N LEU A 52 -10.03 -0.89 0.78
CA LEU A 52 -9.66 0.07 1.82
C LEU A 52 -10.80 1.07 2.11
N HIS A 53 -11.47 1.57 1.07
CA HIS A 53 -12.59 2.50 1.24
C HIS A 53 -13.80 1.84 1.92
N GLY A 54 -14.15 0.62 1.50
CA GLY A 54 -15.23 -0.15 2.09
C GLY A 54 -14.97 -0.48 3.56
N HIS A 55 -13.76 -0.93 3.89
CA HIS A 55 -13.39 -1.24 5.28
C HIS A 55 -13.34 0.02 6.16
N ALA A 56 -12.86 1.15 5.63
CA ALA A 56 -12.92 2.43 6.31
C ALA A 56 -14.36 2.84 6.66
N GLY A 57 -15.31 2.61 5.74
CA GLY A 57 -16.73 2.83 5.98
C GLY A 57 -17.28 1.96 7.11
N GLN A 58 -16.93 0.66 7.14
CA GLN A 58 -17.31 -0.26 8.20
C GLN A 58 -16.78 0.19 9.57
N LEU A 59 -15.48 0.52 9.65
CA LEU A 59 -14.86 1.00 10.89
C LEU A 59 -15.53 2.27 11.42
N ARG A 60 -15.88 3.21 10.54
CA ARG A 60 -16.63 4.42 10.94
C ARG A 60 -18.02 4.07 11.48
N ALA A 61 -18.72 3.13 10.85
CA ALA A 61 -20.04 2.68 11.31
C ALA A 61 -19.98 1.99 12.69
N GLU A 62 -18.85 1.33 13.00
CA GLU A 62 -18.56 0.73 14.30
C GLU A 62 -18.05 1.74 15.35
N GLY A 63 -17.93 3.02 15.00
CA GLY A 63 -17.43 4.08 15.87
C GLY A 63 -15.90 4.18 15.93
N LEU A 64 -15.17 3.39 15.14
CA LEU A 64 -13.72 3.42 14.98
C LEU A 64 -13.28 4.43 13.90
N SER A 65 -13.83 5.64 13.95
CA SER A 65 -13.65 6.65 12.89
C SER A 65 -12.20 7.01 12.61
N ALA A 66 -11.35 7.11 13.64
CA ALA A 66 -9.94 7.41 13.48
C ALA A 66 -9.18 6.33 12.70
N GLU A 67 -9.52 5.06 12.90
CA GLU A 67 -8.93 3.95 12.16
C GLU A 67 -9.46 3.93 10.72
N GLY A 68 -10.76 4.15 10.54
CA GLY A 68 -11.35 4.31 9.20
C GLY A 68 -10.75 5.47 8.41
N ASP A 69 -10.47 6.60 9.04
CA ASP A 69 -9.84 7.76 8.39
C ASP A 69 -8.41 7.46 7.92
N ARG A 70 -7.62 6.74 8.74
CA ARG A 70 -6.28 6.28 8.35
C ARG A 70 -6.34 5.35 7.15
N LEU A 71 -7.26 4.39 7.17
CA LEU A 71 -7.42 3.40 6.11
C LEU A 71 -7.92 4.04 4.80
N ALA A 72 -8.82 5.02 4.90
CA ALA A 72 -9.27 5.81 3.77
C ALA A 72 -8.15 6.68 3.17
N ALA A 73 -7.27 7.23 4.01
CA ALA A 73 -6.10 7.96 3.53
C ALA A 73 -5.15 7.05 2.74
N GLU A 74 -4.95 5.80 3.18
CA GLU A 74 -4.13 4.81 2.46
C GLU A 74 -4.68 4.52 1.05
N SER A 75 -6.01 4.43 0.89
CA SER A 75 -6.64 4.22 -0.43
C SER A 75 -6.34 5.34 -1.44
N ARG A 76 -5.95 6.53 -0.95
CA ARG A 76 -5.67 7.74 -1.74
C ARG A 76 -4.18 8.03 -1.88
N ALA A 77 -3.34 7.41 -1.04
CA ALA A 77 -1.91 7.65 -1.09
C ALA A 77 -1.33 7.03 -2.38
N PRO A 78 -0.59 7.81 -3.21
CA PRO A 78 0.37 7.17 -4.09
C PRO A 78 1.32 6.35 -3.19
N ARG A 79 1.79 5.18 -3.64
CA ARG A 79 2.81 4.39 -2.92
C ARG A 79 4.12 5.19 -2.81
N GLU A 80 4.17 6.19 -1.94
CA GLU A 80 5.38 6.83 -1.46
C GLU A 80 5.53 6.42 0.00
N GLY A 81 6.23 5.32 0.22
CA GLY A 81 6.42 4.75 1.56
C GLY A 81 7.53 3.72 1.66
N GLY A 82 8.51 3.77 0.76
CA GLY A 82 9.73 2.94 0.79
C GLY A 82 11.02 3.73 0.53
N ARG A 83 10.98 5.06 0.66
CA ARG A 83 12.20 5.90 0.69
C ARG A 83 12.10 6.88 1.85
N THR A 84 12.44 6.41 3.04
CA THR A 84 13.06 7.27 4.03
C THR A 84 14.56 7.31 3.73
N GLU A 85 15.02 8.15 2.82
CA GLU A 85 16.40 8.68 2.81
C GLU A 85 16.38 10.02 2.04
N PRO A 86 17.11 11.08 2.46
CA PRO A 86 18.40 11.01 3.17
C PRO A 86 18.40 11.80 4.49
N VAL A 87 18.95 11.20 5.56
CA VAL A 87 19.45 12.01 6.67
C VAL A 87 20.66 12.81 6.15
N SER A 88 20.49 14.12 6.14
CA SER A 88 21.52 15.11 5.82
C SER A 88 22.84 14.81 6.56
N ARG A 89 23.91 14.52 5.80
CA ARG A 89 25.28 14.98 6.14
C ARG A 89 25.49 16.35 5.47
N PRO A 90 26.35 17.29 5.93
CA PRO A 90 27.36 17.28 7.02
C PRO A 90 27.30 18.61 7.86
N PRO A 91 28.31 19.09 8.64
CA PRO A 91 29.70 19.35 8.21
C PRO A 91 30.76 18.58 9.04
N GLU A 92 31.88 18.26 8.38
CA GLU A 92 33.11 17.80 9.02
C GLU A 92 33.68 18.88 9.96
N PRO A 93 34.14 18.54 11.17
CA PRO A 93 35.07 19.41 11.87
C PRO A 93 36.44 19.31 11.17
N GLY A 94 36.77 20.34 10.40
CA GLY A 94 38.10 20.50 9.80
C GLY A 94 39.18 20.44 10.88
N ASN A 95 39.93 19.34 10.91
CA ASN A 95 41.19 19.25 11.63
C ASN A 95 42.28 19.90 10.76
N GLY A 96 42.43 21.22 10.92
CA GLY A 96 43.32 22.07 10.14
C GLY A 96 44.24 22.90 11.02
N ARG A 97 45.19 22.21 11.64
CA ARG A 97 46.44 22.73 12.19
C ARG A 97 47.06 23.83 11.29
N SER A 98 47.33 25.01 11.86
CA SER A 98 48.29 26.01 11.35
C SER A 98 48.72 26.89 12.53
N VAL A 99 49.80 26.57 13.25
CA VAL A 99 51.15 27.15 13.09
C VAL A 99 51.14 28.65 12.78
N ARG A 100 51.43 29.46 13.81
CA ARG A 100 52.41 30.55 13.77
C ARG A 100 52.94 30.78 15.18
#